data_AF-A0AAV4BWD5-F1
#
_entry.id   AF-A0AAV4BWD5-F1
#
_cell.length_a   1.000
_cell.length_b   1.000
_cell.length_c   1.000
_cell.angle_alpha   90.00
_cell.angle_beta   90.00
_cell.angle_gamma   90.00
#
_symmetry.space_group_name_H-M   'P 1'
#
loop_
_entity.id
_entity.type
_entity.pdbx_description
1 polymer ?
#
loop_
_entity_poly.entity_id
_entity_poly.type
_entity_poly.pdbx_seq_one_letter_code
_entity_poly.pdbx_strand_id
1 'polypeptide(L)'
;MDAKHGQSQKQIQNKLEATEMWFLRRMLRIPWTAKKTNERVLNEANKRRSLVSPIRKRQATFLGHLMRREKLEHLVRTGKFEGKRGRQREKIMDGLATWLGPGSIRYTGRRQR
;
A
#
# COMPACT_ATOMS: atom_id res chain seq x y z
N MET A 1 -21.75 -2.29 9.21
CA MET A 1 -21.31 -1.03 8.56
C MET A 1 -20.04 -1.28 7.73
N ASP A 2 -20.04 -2.32 6.88
CA ASP A 2 -18.79 -2.98 6.46
C ASP A 2 -18.46 -2.79 4.97
N ALA A 3 -19.40 -2.23 4.20
CA ALA A 3 -19.29 -2.10 2.74
C ALA A 3 -18.34 -1.00 2.26
N LYS A 4 -18.05 0.04 3.07
CA LYS A 4 -17.22 1.18 2.65
C LYS A 4 -15.72 0.90 2.63
N HIS A 5 -15.22 -0.04 3.44
CA HIS A 5 -13.78 -0.26 3.61
C HIS A 5 -13.19 -1.27 2.61
N GLY A 6 -13.95 -2.31 2.22
CA GLY A 6 -13.54 -3.23 1.14
C GLY A 6 -13.39 -2.54 -0.22
N GLN A 7 -14.12 -1.44 -0.44
CA GLN A 7 -14.02 -0.62 -1.65
C GLN A 7 -12.67 0.11 -1.74
N SER A 8 -12.12 0.59 -0.62
CA SER A 8 -10.84 1.33 -0.61
C SER A 8 -9.65 0.43 -0.97
N GLN A 9 -9.59 -0.79 -0.41
CA GLN A 9 -8.52 -1.75 -0.73
C GLN A 9 -8.55 -2.18 -2.21
N LYS A 10 -9.75 -2.43 -2.74
CA LYS A 10 -9.94 -2.74 -4.16
C LYS A 10 -9.53 -1.56 -5.06
N GLN A 11 -9.82 -0.33 -4.66
CA GLN A 11 -9.39 0.87 -5.39
C GLN A 11 -7.87 1.04 -5.39
N ILE A 12 -7.19 0.82 -4.26
CA ILE A 12 -5.72 0.89 -4.17
C ILE A 12 -5.09 -0.18 -5.06
N GLN A 13 -5.64 -1.41 -5.05
CA GLN A 13 -5.16 -2.49 -5.90
C GLN A 13 -5.34 -2.16 -7.39
N ASN A 14 -6.50 -1.66 -7.80
CA ASN A 14 -6.74 -1.22 -9.18
C ASN A 14 -5.77 -0.12 -9.63
N LYS A 15 -5.50 0.87 -8.77
CA LYS A 15 -4.52 1.93 -9.06
C LYS A 15 -3.11 1.37 -9.22
N LEU A 16 -2.72 0.41 -8.38
CA LEU A 16 -1.40 -0.21 -8.44
C LEU A 16 -1.25 -1.03 -9.74
N GLU A 17 -2.27 -1.80 -10.11
CA GLU A 17 -2.31 -2.56 -11.37
C GLU A 17 -2.27 -1.63 -12.60
N ALA A 18 -3.00 -0.51 -12.57
CA ALA A 18 -2.93 0.50 -13.62
C ALA A 18 -1.53 1.12 -13.73
N THR A 19 -0.87 1.36 -12.59
CA THR A 19 0.49 1.88 -12.52
C THR A 19 1.50 0.87 -13.07
N GLU A 20 1.35 -0.43 -12.73
CA GLU A 20 2.15 -1.53 -13.30
C GLU A 20 2.03 -1.56 -14.83
N MET A 21 0.81 -1.44 -15.35
CA MET A 21 0.56 -1.39 -16.79
C MET A 21 1.21 -0.17 -17.46
N TRP A 22 1.17 0.99 -16.81
CA TRP A 22 1.79 2.20 -17.32
C TRP A 22 3.32 2.05 -17.43
N PHE A 23 3.97 1.50 -16.41
CA PHE A 23 5.41 1.22 -16.45
C PHE A 23 5.76 0.24 -17.57
N LEU A 24 5.01 -0.86 -17.72
CA LEU A 24 5.24 -1.84 -18.79
C LEU A 24 5.12 -1.21 -20.18
N ARG A 25 4.06 -0.42 -20.42
CA ARG A 25 3.89 0.27 -21.71
C ARG A 25 5.03 1.24 -22.01
N ARG A 26 5.54 1.92 -20.97
CA ARG A 26 6.65 2.86 -21.11
C ARG A 26 7.98 2.16 -21.38
N MET A 27 8.27 1.06 -20.67
CA MET A 27 9.49 0.26 -20.88
C MET A 27 9.52 -0.39 -22.26
N LEU A 28 8.37 -0.91 -22.73
CA LEU A 28 8.22 -1.50 -24.06
C LEU A 28 8.05 -0.45 -25.17
N ARG A 29 8.07 0.85 -24.84
CA ARG A 29 7.90 1.99 -25.77
C ARG A 29 6.65 1.86 -26.64
N ILE A 30 5.56 1.30 -26.08
CA ILE A 30 4.31 1.07 -26.81
C ILE A 30 3.59 2.41 -27.00
N PRO A 31 3.39 2.88 -28.24
CA PRO A 31 2.64 4.11 -28.46
C PRO A 31 1.17 3.90 -28.13
N TRP A 32 0.51 4.95 -27.64
CA TRP A 32 -0.92 4.90 -27.29
C TRP A 32 -1.81 4.59 -28.51
N THR A 33 -1.35 4.95 -29.72
CA THR A 33 -2.02 4.66 -31.00
C THR A 33 -2.12 3.16 -31.30
N ALA A 34 -1.23 2.34 -30.75
CA ALA A 34 -1.24 0.90 -30.99
C ALA A 34 -2.46 0.20 -30.39
N LYS A 35 -3.20 0.86 -29.47
CA LYS A 35 -4.43 0.33 -28.83
C LYS A 35 -4.32 -1.14 -28.34
N LYS A 36 -3.10 -1.58 -27.95
CA LYS A 36 -2.84 -2.95 -27.48
C LYS A 36 -3.59 -3.23 -26.17
N THR A 37 -4.23 -4.40 -26.07
CA THR A 37 -4.88 -4.89 -24.85
C THR A 37 -3.88 -5.12 -23.72
N ASN A 38 -4.31 -5.00 -22.47
CA ASN A 38 -3.43 -5.15 -21.30
C ASN A 38 -2.81 -6.56 -21.21
N GLU A 39 -3.57 -7.60 -21.59
CA GLU A 39 -3.10 -8.98 -21.63
C GLU A 39 -1.94 -9.17 -22.62
N ARG A 40 -2.06 -8.57 -23.80
CA ARG A 40 -1.01 -8.65 -24.83
C ARG A 40 0.28 -7.97 -24.38
N VAL A 41 0.16 -6.84 -23.68
CA VAL A 41 1.31 -6.14 -23.08
C VAL A 41 1.99 -6.98 -22.01
N LEU A 42 1.23 -7.71 -21.19
CA LEU A 42 1.77 -8.60 -20.16
C LEU A 42 2.48 -9.83 -20.77
N ASN A 43 1.90 -10.43 -21.81
CA ASN A 43 2.51 -11.53 -22.54
C ASN A 43 3.81 -11.10 -23.23
N GLU A 44 3.82 -9.93 -23.87
CA GLU A 44 5.01 -9.37 -24.54
C GLU A 44 6.13 -9.04 -23.53
N ALA A 45 5.78 -8.58 -22.34
CA ALA A 45 6.73 -8.41 -21.24
C ALA A 45 7.19 -9.73 -20.60
N ASN A 46 6.52 -10.86 -20.90
CA ASN A 46 6.64 -12.14 -20.21
C ASN A 46 6.54 -11.98 -18.68
N LYS A 47 5.61 -11.12 -18.21
CA LYS A 47 5.38 -10.85 -16.78
C LYS A 47 3.93 -11.12 -16.40
N ARG A 48 3.74 -11.70 -15.21
CA ARG A 48 2.45 -11.73 -14.52
C ARG A 48 2.33 -10.49 -13.64
N ARG A 49 1.11 -9.93 -13.50
CA ARG A 49 0.81 -8.85 -12.53
C ARG A 49 1.26 -9.32 -11.15
N SER A 50 2.31 -8.71 -10.62
CA SER A 50 2.96 -9.22 -9.42
C SER A 50 3.19 -8.17 -8.37
N LEU A 51 3.18 -6.86 -8.68
CA LEU A 51 3.62 -5.80 -7.76
C LEU A 51 2.90 -5.77 -6.41
N VAL A 52 1.63 -6.19 -6.36
CA VAL A 52 0.86 -6.26 -5.11
C VAL A 52 1.57 -7.16 -4.08
N SER A 53 1.89 -8.40 -4.44
CA SER A 53 2.45 -9.40 -3.52
C SER A 53 3.79 -9.01 -2.85
N PRO A 54 4.85 -8.59 -3.57
CA PRO A 54 6.10 -8.17 -2.97
C PRO A 54 5.95 -6.88 -2.16
N ILE A 55 5.05 -5.96 -2.53
CA ILE A 55 4.74 -4.78 -1.71
C ILE A 55 4.13 -5.22 -0.37
N ARG A 56 3.13 -6.11 -0.39
CA ARG A 56 2.54 -6.69 0.82
C ARG A 56 3.61 -7.36 1.69
N LYS A 57 4.48 -8.18 1.09
CA LYS A 57 5.57 -8.87 1.79
C LYS A 57 6.55 -7.90 2.45
N ARG A 58 6.97 -6.85 1.74
CA ARG A 58 7.89 -5.83 2.28
C ARG A 58 7.23 -5.06 3.43
N GLN A 59 5.97 -4.71 3.31
CA GLN A 59 5.21 -4.05 4.38
C GLN A 59 5.06 -4.94 5.61
N ALA A 60 4.77 -6.24 5.44
CA ALA A 60 4.71 -7.20 6.54
C ALA A 60 6.08 -7.39 7.21
N THR A 61 7.16 -7.44 6.42
CA THR A 61 8.54 -7.54 6.94
C THR A 61 8.89 -6.29 7.77
N PHE A 62 8.51 -5.11 7.29
CA PHE A 62 8.68 -3.85 7.99
C PHE A 62 7.93 -3.81 9.32
N LEU A 63 6.66 -4.25 9.34
CA LEU A 63 5.88 -4.39 10.56
C LEU A 63 6.53 -5.40 11.54
N GLY A 64 7.02 -6.53 11.02
CA GLY A 64 7.76 -7.50 11.83
C GLY A 64 9.05 -6.93 12.45
N HIS A 65 9.76 -6.04 11.74
CA HIS A 65 10.91 -5.33 12.32
C HIS A 65 10.48 -4.31 13.38
N LEU A 66 9.36 -3.62 13.16
CA LEU A 66 8.81 -2.67 14.12
C LEU A 66 8.41 -3.35 15.43
N MET A 67 7.76 -4.51 15.35
CA MET A 67 7.36 -5.29 16.54
C MET A 67 8.56 -5.81 17.33
N ARG A 68 9.68 -6.17 16.67
CA ARG A 68 10.88 -6.67 17.35
C ARG A 68 11.75 -5.61 18.02
N ARG A 69 11.66 -4.34 17.60
CA ARG A 69 12.50 -3.25 18.12
C ARG A 69 11.79 -2.38 19.17
N GLU A 70 10.61 -2.78 19.66
CA GLU A 70 9.79 -2.04 20.64
C GLU A 70 9.42 -0.59 20.25
N LYS A 71 9.75 -0.15 19.03
CA LYS A 71 9.42 1.20 18.52
C LYS A 71 7.94 1.37 18.19
N LEU A 72 7.13 0.34 18.40
CA LEU A 72 5.69 0.38 18.16
C LEU A 72 4.99 1.33 19.14
N GLU A 73 5.37 1.34 20.41
CA GLU A 73 4.76 2.22 21.42
C GLU A 73 4.97 3.70 21.08
N HIS A 74 6.19 4.06 20.70
CA HIS A 74 6.51 5.40 20.22
C HIS A 74 5.72 5.76 18.95
N LEU A 75 5.58 4.83 18.00
CA LEU A 75 4.81 5.07 16.78
C LEU A 75 3.32 5.29 17.08
N VAL A 76 2.74 4.49 17.98
CA VAL A 76 1.33 4.58 18.38
C VAL A 76 1.07 5.91 19.10
N ARG A 77 1.97 6.33 20.00
CA ARG A 77 1.87 7.58 20.75
C ARG A 77 2.05 8.81 19.87
N THR A 78 3.06 8.81 19.01
CA THR A 78 3.50 10.01 18.28
C THR A 78 2.89 10.07 16.86
N GLY A 79 2.43 8.94 16.32
CA GLY A 79 1.94 8.80 14.95
C GLY A 79 3.02 8.98 13.88
N LYS A 80 4.29 9.04 14.28
CA LYS A 80 5.47 9.39 13.47
C LYS A 80 6.62 8.42 13.77
N PHE A 81 7.40 8.11 12.74
CA PHE A 81 8.69 7.44 12.92
C PHE A 81 9.78 8.45 13.30
N GLU A 82 10.73 8.04 14.15
CA GLU A 82 11.95 8.81 14.40
C GLU A 82 12.81 8.86 13.13
N GLY A 83 13.03 10.06 12.59
CA GLY A 83 13.91 10.29 11.45
C GLY A 83 13.61 11.60 10.72
N LYS A 84 14.60 12.12 9.97
CA LYS A 84 14.49 13.34 9.13
C LYS A 84 13.67 13.11 7.85
N ARG A 85 12.56 12.36 7.90
CA ARG A 85 11.63 12.29 6.78
C ARG A 85 10.73 13.53 6.82
N GLY A 86 10.45 14.10 5.65
CA GLY A 86 9.61 15.30 5.52
C GLY A 86 8.19 15.13 6.09
N ARG A 87 7.36 16.16 5.95
CA ARG A 87 6.01 16.20 6.54
C ARG A 87 5.18 14.99 6.10
N GLN A 88 4.87 14.14 7.07
CA GLN A 88 4.00 12.98 6.89
C GLN A 88 2.56 13.46 6.63
N ARG A 89 1.96 13.02 5.51
CA ARG A 89 0.62 13.45 5.07
C ARG A 89 -0.52 12.71 5.76
N GLU A 90 -0.30 11.47 6.18
CA GLU A 90 -1.28 10.62 6.89
C GLU A 90 -0.62 9.95 8.09
N LYS A 91 -1.33 9.78 9.21
CA LYS A 91 -0.78 9.07 10.37
C LYS A 91 -0.56 7.61 10.01
N ILE A 92 0.58 7.06 10.43
CA ILE A 92 0.99 5.69 10.05
C ILE A 92 -0.02 4.66 10.53
N MET A 93 -0.58 4.87 11.73
CA MET A 93 -1.61 4.01 12.30
C MET A 93 -2.90 4.03 11.47
N ASP A 94 -3.30 5.18 10.93
CA ASP A 94 -4.51 5.30 10.09
C ASP A 94 -4.30 4.57 8.75
N GLY A 95 -3.09 4.66 8.19
CA GLY A 95 -2.69 3.90 7.01
C GLY A 95 -2.65 2.39 7.26
N LEU A 96 -2.16 1.95 8.42
CA LEU A 96 -2.12 0.54 8.82
C LEU A 96 -3.51 -0.03 9.09
N ALA A 97 -4.39 0.71 9.78
CA ALA A 97 -5.75 0.29 10.09
C ALA A 97 -6.61 0.16 8.83
N THR A 98 -6.44 1.07 7.87
CA THR A 98 -7.07 0.97 6.54
C THR A 98 -6.67 -0.33 5.83
N TRP A 99 -5.48 -0.85 6.13
CA TRP A 99 -4.83 -1.93 5.40
C TRP A 99 -5.04 -3.32 6.01
N LEU A 100 -4.90 -3.44 7.33
CA LEU A 100 -5.10 -4.70 8.08
C LEU A 100 -6.59 -5.02 8.31
N GLY A 101 -7.49 -4.10 7.99
CA GLY A 101 -8.93 -4.24 8.17
C GLY A 101 -9.40 -3.74 9.55
N PRO A 102 -10.68 -3.32 9.65
CA PRO A 102 -11.24 -2.82 10.89
C PRO A 102 -11.20 -3.89 11.98
N GLY A 103 -10.69 -3.53 13.16
CA GLY A 103 -10.59 -4.42 14.34
C GLY A 103 -9.21 -5.03 14.60
N SER A 104 -8.27 -4.92 13.65
CA SER A 104 -6.88 -5.39 13.81
C SER A 104 -6.06 -4.54 14.77
N ILE A 105 -6.34 -3.24 14.83
CA ILE A 105 -5.69 -2.26 15.70
C ILE A 105 -6.80 -1.51 16.45
N ARG A 106 -7.13 -1.95 17.67
CA ARG A 106 -7.97 -1.17 18.59
C ARG A 106 -7.07 -0.18 19.32
N TYR A 107 -7.20 1.10 19.03
CA TYR A 107 -6.54 2.16 19.79
C TYR A 107 -7.22 2.27 21.17
N THR A 108 -6.57 1.76 22.22
CA THR A 108 -7.02 1.86 23.62
C THR A 108 -6.59 3.22 24.21
N GLY A 109 -6.95 4.31 23.55
CA GLY A 109 -6.58 5.66 24.00
C GLY A 109 -7.81 6.54 24.15
N ARG A 110 -8.22 6.77 25.40
CA ARG A 110 -9.32 7.67 25.78
C ARG A 110 -9.04 9.07 25.23
N ARG A 111 -9.91 9.57 24.35
CA ARG A 111 -9.86 10.90 23.75
C ARG A 111 -10.25 11.91 24.84
N GLN A 112 -9.30 12.53 25.52
CA GLN A 112 -9.60 13.70 26.35
C GLN A 112 -9.72 14.94 25.44
N ARG A 113 -10.78 15.71 25.71
CA ARG A 113 -11.09 17.00 25.09
C ARG A 113 -10.08 18.06 25.51
#